data_AF-A0A5S4SUW4-F1
#
_entry.id   AF-A0A5S4SUW4-F1
#
_cell.length_a   1.000
_cell.length_b   1.000
_cell.length_c   1.000
_cell.angle_alpha   90.00
_cell.angle_beta   90.00
_cell.angle_gamma   90.00
#
_symmetry.space_group_name_H-M   'P 1'
#
loop_
_entity.id
_entity.type
_entity.pdbx_description
1 polymer ?
#
loop_
_entity_poly.entity_id
_entity_poly.type
_entity_poly.pdbx_seq_one_letter_code
_entity_poly.pdbx_strand_id
1 'polypeptide(L)'
;MEYDHHRVSPEGRAIGSQLVSLVEPVIRHLEAHGEPDERCKSCAFRAGTVPNGCLQTMMDAVKAMSEQKPFLCHVEHYADGRNKLCAGWLATQWGAADREPVACSWEFSPPDAPEPAAPDEQAQKEQSNG
;
A
#
# COMPACT_ATOMS: atom_id res chain seq x y z
N MET A 1 11.52 -16.90 -5.93
CA MET A 1 12.66 -15.99 -5.74
C MET A 1 12.16 -14.88 -4.85
N GLU A 2 12.47 -14.95 -3.55
CA GLU A 2 11.97 -14.00 -2.56
C GLU A 2 12.78 -12.72 -2.71
N TYR A 3 12.19 -11.71 -3.36
CA TYR A 3 12.78 -10.37 -3.41
C TYR A 3 12.71 -9.80 -1.99
N ASP A 4 13.82 -9.89 -1.27
CA ASP A 4 13.95 -9.31 0.07
C ASP A 4 14.12 -7.79 -0.07
N HIS A 5 13.00 -7.11 -0.26
CA HIS A 5 12.97 -5.66 -0.24
C HIS A 5 13.21 -5.22 1.22
N HIS A 6 14.24 -4.40 1.47
CA HIS A 6 14.70 -4.04 2.83
C HIS A 6 13.61 -3.50 3.79
N ARG A 7 12.48 -3.02 3.26
CA ARG A 7 11.32 -2.55 4.04
C ARG A 7 10.35 -3.66 4.46
N VAL A 8 10.45 -4.84 3.85
CA VAL A 8 9.62 -6.00 4.16
C VAL A 8 10.10 -6.63 5.46
N SER A 9 9.16 -7.04 6.31
CA SER A 9 9.46 -7.63 7.62
C SER A 9 8.48 -8.76 7.95
N PRO A 10 8.84 -9.67 8.88
CA PRO A 10 7.91 -10.69 9.39
C PRO A 10 6.62 -10.08 9.95
N GLU A 11 6.72 -9.00 10.72
CA GLU A 11 5.57 -8.31 11.33
C GLU A 11 4.68 -7.66 10.26
N GLY A 12 5.29 -6.99 9.27
CA GLY A 12 4.56 -6.42 8.14
C GLY A 12 3.79 -7.49 7.37
N ARG A 13 4.42 -8.63 7.06
CA ARG A 13 3.73 -9.76 6.39
C ARG A 13 2.60 -10.35 7.23
N ALA A 14 2.79 -10.45 8.55
CA ALA A 14 1.76 -10.95 9.45
C ALA A 14 0.52 -10.05 9.41
N ILE A 15 0.69 -8.73 9.54
CA ILE A 15 -0.41 -7.76 9.45
C ILE A 15 -1.03 -7.78 8.05
N GLY A 16 -0.20 -7.76 7.00
CA GLY A 16 -0.66 -7.78 5.62
C GLY A 16 -1.52 -8.99 5.28
N SER A 17 -1.17 -10.17 5.81
CA SER A 17 -1.98 -11.38 5.67
C SER A 17 -3.36 -11.25 6.35
N GLN A 18 -3.43 -10.58 7.52
CA GLN A 18 -4.70 -10.32 8.20
C GLN A 18 -5.57 -9.36 7.37
N LEU A 19 -5.00 -8.25 6.87
CA LEU A 19 -5.75 -7.31 6.03
C LEU A 19 -6.26 -7.96 4.75
N VAL A 20 -5.44 -8.78 4.08
CA VAL A 20 -5.86 -9.57 2.91
C VAL A 20 -7.05 -10.46 3.25
N SER A 21 -6.98 -11.18 4.39
CA SER A 21 -8.06 -12.08 4.82
C SER A 21 -9.37 -11.34 5.07
N LEU A 22 -9.32 -10.06 5.46
CA LEU A 22 -10.50 -9.20 5.63
C LEU A 22 -11.07 -8.73 4.29
N VAL A 23 -10.22 -8.33 3.33
CA VAL A 23 -10.69 -7.70 2.08
C VAL A 23 -11.07 -8.70 0.99
N GLU A 24 -10.41 -9.86 0.92
CA GLU A 24 -10.62 -10.82 -0.18
C GLU A 24 -12.07 -11.31 -0.33
N PRO A 25 -12.81 -11.64 0.76
CA PRO A 25 -14.22 -12.01 0.63
C PRO A 25 -15.08 -10.89 0.04
N VAL A 26 -14.76 -9.65 0.41
CA VAL A 26 -15.46 -8.45 -0.04
C VAL A 26 -15.21 -8.19 -1.52
N ILE A 27 -13.94 -8.27 -1.95
CA ILE A 27 -13.57 -8.14 -3.37
C ILE A 27 -14.23 -9.22 -4.22
N ARG A 28 -14.18 -10.49 -3.80
CA ARG A 28 -14.83 -11.59 -4.52
C ARG A 28 -16.35 -11.39 -4.63
N HIS A 29 -16.97 -10.84 -3.59
CA HIS A 29 -18.39 -10.53 -3.61
C HIS A 29 -18.69 -9.41 -4.63
N LEU A 30 -17.89 -8.35 -4.69
CA LEU A 30 -18.01 -7.29 -5.71
C LEU A 30 -17.87 -7.86 -7.13
N GLU A 31 -16.83 -8.66 -7.37
CA GLU A 31 -16.58 -9.30 -8.67
C GLU A 31 -17.75 -10.18 -9.11
N ALA A 32 -18.34 -10.94 -8.17
CA ALA A 32 -19.52 -11.76 -8.46
C ALA A 32 -20.76 -10.93 -8.86
N HIS A 33 -20.81 -9.65 -8.52
CA HIS A 33 -21.88 -8.71 -8.88
C HIS A 33 -21.51 -7.76 -10.03
N GLY A 34 -20.41 -8.03 -10.73
CA GLY A 34 -20.00 -7.29 -11.93
C GLY A 34 -19.09 -6.09 -11.67
N GLU A 35 -18.68 -5.87 -10.42
CA GLU A 35 -17.73 -4.81 -10.06
C GLU A 35 -16.28 -5.37 -10.09
N PRO A 36 -15.38 -4.87 -10.96
CA PRO A 36 -14.05 -5.43 -11.10
C PRO A 36 -13.16 -5.15 -9.88
N ASP A 37 -12.14 -5.99 -9.65
CA ASP A 37 -11.09 -5.70 -8.67
C ASP A 37 -10.16 -4.57 -9.14
N GLU A 38 -10.49 -3.33 -8.76
CA GLU A 38 -9.74 -2.11 -9.11
C GLU A 38 -8.45 -1.89 -8.28
N ARG A 39 -8.02 -2.83 -7.43
CA ARG A 39 -6.76 -2.68 -6.69
C ARG A 39 -5.59 -2.65 -7.69
N CYS A 40 -4.69 -1.67 -7.56
CA CYS A 40 -3.48 -1.63 -8.39
C CYS A 40 -2.60 -2.88 -8.21
N LYS A 41 -1.69 -3.15 -9.16
CA LYS A 41 -0.86 -4.37 -9.15
C LYS A 41 0.05 -4.48 -7.92
N SER A 42 0.55 -3.35 -7.42
CA SER A 42 1.42 -3.24 -6.23
C SER A 42 0.63 -2.92 -4.95
N CYS A 43 -0.67 -3.20 -4.90
CA CYS A 43 -1.53 -2.79 -3.79
C CYS A 43 -1.13 -3.40 -2.44
N ALA A 44 -1.14 -2.59 -1.38
CA ALA A 44 -0.92 -2.97 0.01
C ALA A 44 -1.92 -4.02 0.55
N PHE A 45 -3.10 -4.12 -0.08
CA PHE A 45 -4.16 -5.06 0.27
C PHE A 45 -4.20 -6.28 -0.67
N ARG A 46 -3.15 -6.55 -1.44
CA ARG A 46 -2.97 -7.76 -2.25
C ARG A 46 -1.86 -8.62 -1.64
N ALA A 47 -2.11 -9.92 -1.51
CA ALA A 47 -1.10 -10.85 -1.00
C ALA A 47 0.15 -10.88 -1.90
N GLY A 48 1.32 -10.94 -1.27
CA GLY A 48 2.60 -11.13 -1.97
C GLY A 48 3.15 -9.89 -2.66
N THR A 49 2.51 -8.72 -2.53
CA THR A 49 3.11 -7.45 -2.97
C THR A 49 4.12 -6.95 -1.95
N VAL A 50 5.14 -6.21 -2.40
CA VAL A 50 6.12 -5.58 -1.49
C VAL A 50 5.42 -4.72 -0.42
N PRO A 51 4.48 -3.82 -0.76
CA PRO A 51 3.82 -3.00 0.25
C PRO A 51 3.00 -3.81 1.28
N ASN A 52 2.44 -4.96 0.91
CA ASN A 52 1.75 -5.87 1.84
C ASN A 52 2.69 -6.55 2.84
N GLY A 53 4.01 -6.51 2.62
CA GLY A 53 5.01 -6.99 3.56
C GLY A 53 5.73 -5.89 4.36
N CYS A 54 5.53 -4.62 4.01
CA CYS A 54 6.22 -3.49 4.64
C CYS A 54 5.51 -3.08 5.95
N LEU A 55 6.22 -3.16 7.09
CA LEU A 55 5.62 -2.85 8.40
C LEU A 55 5.03 -1.43 8.44
N GLN A 56 5.79 -0.46 7.94
CA GLN A 56 5.40 0.94 7.87
C GLN A 56 4.07 1.10 7.11
N THR A 57 4.00 0.59 5.87
CA THR A 57 2.79 0.66 5.04
C THR A 57 1.61 -0.07 5.69
N MET A 58 1.84 -1.21 6.33
CA MET A 58 0.78 -1.97 6.98
C MET A 58 0.24 -1.26 8.23
N MET A 59 1.09 -0.61 9.02
CA MET A 59 0.66 0.21 10.15
C MET A 59 -0.13 1.44 9.73
N ASP A 60 0.24 2.08 8.62
CA ASP A 60 -0.54 3.17 8.03
C ASP A 60 -1.89 2.68 7.50
N ALA A 61 -1.92 1.51 6.83
CA ALA A 61 -3.15 0.91 6.34
C ALA A 61 -4.11 0.54 7.48
N VAL A 62 -3.60 -0.06 8.57
CA VAL A 62 -4.38 -0.37 9.78
C VAL A 62 -4.91 0.91 10.43
N LYS A 63 -4.08 1.95 10.55
CA LYS A 63 -4.50 3.24 11.10
C LYS A 63 -5.60 3.87 10.25
N ALA A 64 -5.41 3.93 8.93
CA ALA A 64 -6.40 4.50 8.01
C ALA A 64 -7.74 3.74 8.04
N MET A 65 -7.71 2.41 8.10
CA MET A 65 -8.90 1.58 8.30
C MET A 65 -9.57 1.88 9.65
N SER A 66 -8.80 1.86 10.75
CA SER A 66 -9.33 2.00 12.11
C SER A 66 -9.91 3.39 12.37
N GLU A 67 -9.23 4.43 11.90
CA GLU A 67 -9.67 5.82 12.02
C GLU A 67 -10.66 6.23 10.92
N GLN A 68 -11.01 5.32 10.00
CA GLN A 68 -11.81 5.58 8.81
C GLN A 68 -11.31 6.78 7.98
N LYS A 69 -10.00 7.01 7.97
CA LYS A 69 -9.37 8.05 7.17
C LYS A 69 -9.05 7.52 5.77
N PRO A 70 -9.24 8.32 4.70
CA PRO A 70 -8.95 7.89 3.34
C PRO A 70 -7.51 7.37 3.17
N PHE A 71 -7.37 6.14 2.69
CA PHE A 71 -6.11 5.59 2.22
C PHE A 71 -6.08 5.66 0.68
N LEU A 72 -5.10 6.38 0.13
CA LEU A 72 -5.05 6.70 -1.29
C LEU A 72 -4.23 5.65 -2.07
N CYS A 73 -4.61 5.43 -3.32
CA CYS A 73 -3.84 4.62 -4.25
C CYS A 73 -2.59 5.39 -4.69
N HIS A 74 -1.43 4.75 -4.69
CA HIS A 74 -0.17 5.37 -5.13
C HIS A 74 0.08 5.24 -6.65
N VAL A 75 -0.80 4.54 -7.37
CA VAL A 75 -0.67 4.26 -8.82
C VAL A 75 -1.80 4.93 -9.59
N GLU A 76 -3.02 4.77 -9.11
CA GLU A 76 -4.22 5.20 -9.83
C GLU A 76 -4.61 6.64 -9.44
N HIS A 77 -4.91 7.46 -10.45
CA HIS A 77 -5.24 8.87 -10.29
C HIS A 77 -6.58 9.21 -10.96
N TYR A 78 -7.29 10.19 -10.43
CA TYR A 78 -8.43 10.84 -11.10
C TYR A 78 -7.92 11.67 -12.29
N ALA A 79 -8.85 12.09 -13.17
CA ALA A 79 -8.52 12.90 -14.34
C ALA A 79 -7.87 14.27 -14.00
N ASP A 80 -8.10 14.76 -12.77
CA ASP A 80 -7.50 15.99 -12.25
C ASP A 80 -6.10 15.78 -11.62
N GLY A 81 -5.55 14.57 -11.71
CA GLY A 81 -4.22 14.21 -11.20
C GLY A 81 -4.17 13.89 -9.71
N ARG A 82 -5.28 13.95 -8.96
CA ARG A 82 -5.31 13.50 -7.56
C ARG A 82 -5.31 11.99 -7.47
N ASN A 83 -4.66 11.42 -6.44
CA ASN A 83 -4.73 9.98 -6.17
C ASN A 83 -6.17 9.52 -5.92
N LYS A 84 -6.55 8.38 -6.52
CA LYS A 84 -7.83 7.73 -6.21
C LYS A 84 -7.85 7.16 -4.80
N LEU A 85 -9.04 6.90 -4.25
CA LEU A 85 -9.18 6.05 -3.08
C LEU A 85 -8.67 4.63 -3.40
N CYS A 86 -7.96 4.02 -2.46
CA CYS A 86 -7.50 2.64 -2.62
C CYS A 86 -8.67 1.68 -2.55
N ALA A 87 -8.90 0.89 -3.60
CA ALA A 87 -9.96 -0.12 -3.64
C ALA A 87 -9.86 -1.16 -2.50
N GLY A 88 -8.64 -1.49 -2.06
CA GLY A 88 -8.43 -2.39 -0.92
C GLY A 88 -8.89 -1.80 0.41
N TRP A 89 -8.63 -0.51 0.63
CA TRP A 89 -9.15 0.20 1.80
C TRP A 89 -10.67 0.40 1.71
N LEU A 90 -11.22 0.72 0.53
CA LEU A 90 -12.68 0.77 0.35
C LEU A 90 -13.35 -0.55 0.75
N ALA A 91 -12.73 -1.68 0.42
CA ALA A 91 -13.22 -3.00 0.84
C ALA A 91 -13.18 -3.18 2.38
N THR A 92 -12.19 -2.63 3.10
CA THR A 92 -12.20 -2.66 4.57
C THR A 92 -13.34 -1.83 5.13
N GLN A 93 -13.67 -0.70 4.50
CA GLN A 93 -14.77 0.16 4.94
C GLN A 93 -16.13 -0.50 4.70
N TRP A 94 -16.29 -1.30 3.63
CA TRP A 94 -17.57 -1.93 3.35
C TRP A 94 -18.03 -2.88 4.47
N GLY A 95 -17.10 -3.63 5.07
CA GLY A 95 -17.38 -4.48 6.24
C GLY A 95 -17.42 -3.75 7.59
N ALA A 96 -17.10 -2.46 7.61
CA ALA A 96 -16.96 -1.64 8.82
C ALA A 96 -17.84 -0.38 8.83
N ALA A 97 -18.75 -0.23 7.87
CA ALA A 97 -19.51 0.99 7.64
C ALA A 97 -20.28 1.50 8.87
N ASP A 98 -20.79 0.58 9.71
CA ASP A 98 -21.54 0.91 10.92
C ASP A 98 -20.69 0.97 12.20
N ARG A 99 -19.36 0.84 12.08
CA ARG A 99 -18.46 0.88 13.25
C ARG A 99 -17.99 2.30 13.50
N GLU A 100 -17.91 2.68 14.77
CA GLU A 100 -17.27 3.93 15.16
C GLU A 100 -15.76 3.91 14.85
N PRO A 101 -15.18 5.00 14.34
CA PRO A 101 -13.74 5.14 14.17
C PRO A 101 -13.00 4.96 15.51
N VAL A 102 -11.89 4.20 15.46
CA VAL A 102 -10.98 4.00 16.59
C VAL A 102 -9.71 4.81 16.37
N ALA A 103 -9.49 5.79 17.25
CA ALA A 103 -8.27 6.60 17.24
C ALA A 103 -7.05 5.74 17.57
N CYS A 104 -6.02 5.80 16.72
CA CYS A 104 -4.75 5.11 16.93
C CYS A 104 -3.74 6.09 17.53
N SER A 105 -2.98 5.64 18.55
CA SER A 105 -2.05 6.49 19.31
C SER A 105 -0.73 6.82 18.60
N TRP A 106 -0.44 6.17 17.46
CA TRP A 106 0.76 6.43 16.65
C TRP A 106 0.44 7.38 15.48
N GLU A 107 1.43 8.10 14.99
CA GLU A 107 1.29 8.97 13.82
C GLU A 107 1.34 8.19 12.49
N PHE A 108 0.77 8.76 11.44
CA PHE A 108 1.05 8.27 10.09
C PHE A 108 2.53 8.46 9.76
N SER A 109 3.07 7.52 8.99
CA SER A 109 4.43 7.60 8.52
C SER A 109 4.71 8.88 7.72
N PRO A 110 5.93 9.44 7.80
CA PRO A 110 6.33 10.49 6.88
C PRO A 110 6.38 9.93 5.44
N PRO A 111 6.22 10.78 4.41
CA PRO A 111 6.49 10.40 3.03
C PRO A 111 7.89 9.82 2.88
N ASP A 112 8.08 8.92 1.92
CA ASP A 112 9.42 8.46 1.55
C ASP A 112 10.27 9.67 1.15
N ALA A 113 11.49 9.75 1.69
CA ALA A 113 12.45 10.73 1.22
C ALA A 113 12.69 10.49 -0.29
N PRO A 114 12.88 11.55 -1.10
CA PRO A 114 13.27 11.37 -2.49
C PRO A 114 14.51 10.49 -2.53
N GLU A 115 14.47 9.44 -3.34
CA GLU A 115 15.62 8.57 -3.54
C GLU A 115 16.79 9.46 -3.98
N PRO A 116 17.96 9.39 -3.31
CA PRO A 116 19.11 10.18 -3.73
C PRO A 116 19.38 9.83 -5.19
N ALA A 117 19.52 10.86 -6.03
CA ALA A 117 19.81 10.68 -7.45
C ALA A 117 20.97 9.69 -7.58
N ALA A 118 20.78 8.66 -8.40
CA ALA A 118 21.84 7.71 -8.70
C ALA A 118 23.10 8.50 -9.09
N PRO A 119 24.28 8.15 -8.55
CA PRO A 119 25.52 8.84 -8.91
C PRO A 119 25.68 8.76 -10.43
N ASP A 120 25.91 9.93 -11.03
CA ASP A 120 26.00 10.13 -12.47
C ASP A 120 27.05 9.18 -13.07
N GLU A 121 26.60 8.15 -13.81
CA GLU A 121 27.45 7.13 -14.44
C GLU A 121 28.47 7.74 -15.44
N GLN A 122 28.32 9.02 -15.79
CA GLN A 122 29.22 9.73 -16.69
C GLN A 122 30.54 10.15 -16.04
N ALA A 123 30.64 10.23 -14.71
CA ALA A 123 31.88 10.62 -14.03
C ALA A 123 32.96 9.51 -13.99
N GLN A 124 32.61 8.26 -14.32
CA GLN A 124 33.55 7.12 -14.27
C GLN A 124 34.26 6.83 -15.60
N LYS A 125 33.81 7.42 -16.73
CA LYS A 125 34.49 7.22 -18.02
C LYS A 125 35.69 8.15 -18.23
N GLU A 126 35.72 9.32 -17.60
CA GLU A 126 36.81 10.29 -17.77
C GLU A 126 38.08 9.95 -16.97
N GLN A 127 38.03 8.97 -16.05
CA GLN A 127 39.21 8.49 -15.32
C GLN A 127 39.88 7.26 -15.96
N SER A 128 39.39 6.80 -17.13
CA SER A 128 39.93 5.61 -17.82
C SER A 128 40.65 5.90 -19.15
N ASN A 129 40.69 7.15 -19.60
CA ASN A 129 41.44 7.57 -20.81
C ASN A 129 42.71 8.36 -20.43
N GLY A 130 43.45 7.85 -19.44
CA GLY A 130 44.87 8.22 -19.25
C GLY A 130 45.75 7.63 -20.35
#